data_AF-A0A935LAT1-F1
#
_entry.id   AF-A0A935LAT1-F1
#
_cell.length_a   1.000
_cell.length_b   1.000
_cell.length_c   1.000
_cell.angle_alpha   90.00
_cell.angle_beta   90.00
_cell.angle_gamma   90.00
#
_symmetry.space_group_name_H-M   'P 1'
#
loop_
_entity.id
_entity.type
_entity.pdbx_description
1 polymer ?
#
loop_
_entity_poly.entity_id
_entity_poly.type
_entity_poly.pdbx_seq_one_letter_code
_entity_poly.pdbx_strand_id
1 'polypeptide(L)'
;MSFKADVMQVLGADAFRKGLGALRQTDVGHISTRHPRDITGSADVDASLATALPNAARWDYVVGRIQGNVLHTHWIEVHPANAGKNVHEVEKKLAWLTAWLQDKPLAAYPRDVVWIASGKSAFNARSPSIKALAAKGCRFVGGHLHL
;
A
#
# COMPACT_ATOMS: atom_id res chain seq x y z
N MET A 1 4.38 -4.33 20.57
CA MET A 1 4.31 -2.92 20.10
C MET A 1 3.00 -2.75 19.33
N SER A 2 2.51 -1.51 19.15
CA SER A 2 1.25 -1.26 18.43
C SER A 2 1.53 -0.69 17.03
N PHE A 3 0.59 -0.89 16.10
CA PHE A 3 0.69 -0.35 14.74
C PHE A 3 1.08 1.13 14.70
N LYS A 4 0.43 1.94 15.54
CA LYS A 4 0.70 3.38 15.65
C LYS A 4 2.15 3.65 16.03
N ALA A 5 2.67 2.95 17.04
CA ALA A 5 4.04 3.15 17.50
C ALA A 5 5.04 2.79 16.39
N ASP A 6 4.82 1.67 15.70
CA ASP A 6 5.71 1.20 14.63
C ASP A 6 5.66 2.13 13.42
N VAL A 7 4.48 2.63 13.05
CA VAL A 7 4.33 3.67 12.00
C VAL A 7 5.10 4.92 12.38
N MET A 8 4.92 5.44 13.59
CA MET A 8 5.59 6.67 14.03
C MET A 8 7.11 6.51 14.11
N GLN A 9 7.58 5.34 14.53
CA GLN A 9 9.01 5.02 14.57
C GLN A 9 9.62 4.98 13.17
N VAL A 10 8.91 4.42 12.19
CA VAL A 10 9.43 4.19 10.83
C VAL A 10 9.26 5.39 9.90
N LEU A 11 8.12 6.08 9.99
CA LEU A 11 7.70 7.13 9.05
C LEU A 11 7.71 8.53 9.66
N GLY A 12 7.96 8.65 10.97
CA GLY A 12 7.99 9.92 11.70
C GLY A 12 6.76 10.15 12.56
N ALA A 13 6.89 11.02 13.56
CA ALA A 13 5.90 11.21 14.62
C ALA A 13 4.48 11.57 14.12
N ASP A 14 4.38 12.31 13.02
CA ASP A 14 3.09 12.79 12.48
C ASP A 14 2.52 11.95 11.33
N ALA A 15 3.17 10.83 11.00
CA ALA A 15 2.79 9.99 9.86
C ALA A 15 1.49 9.19 10.11
N PHE A 16 1.18 8.85 11.37
CA PHE A 16 0.01 8.06 11.69
C PHE A 16 -1.28 8.90 11.70
N ARG A 17 -2.30 8.44 10.97
CA ARG A 17 -3.66 8.99 11.01
C ARG A 17 -4.64 7.88 11.38
N LYS A 18 -5.66 8.22 12.18
CA LYS A 18 -6.73 7.28 12.55
C LYS A 18 -7.60 6.95 11.33
N GLY A 19 -8.08 5.71 11.22
CA GLY A 19 -8.84 5.26 10.06
C GLY A 19 -8.06 5.42 8.75
N LEU A 20 -8.75 5.81 7.68
CA LEU A 20 -8.16 6.07 6.35
C LEU A 20 -7.67 7.54 6.17
N GLY A 21 -7.45 8.27 7.28
CA GLY A 21 -7.18 9.70 7.24
C GLY A 21 -5.83 10.13 6.64
N ALA A 22 -4.94 9.19 6.29
CA ALA A 22 -3.68 9.50 5.61
C ALA A 22 -3.78 9.44 4.08
N LEU A 23 -4.88 8.93 3.52
CA LEU A 23 -5.05 8.82 2.08
C LEU A 23 -5.22 10.21 1.44
N ARG A 24 -4.58 10.44 0.30
CA ARG A 24 -4.74 11.69 -0.47
C ARG A 24 -6.15 11.79 -1.04
N GLN A 25 -6.65 13.01 -1.22
CA GLN A 25 -7.99 13.26 -1.76
C GLN A 25 -8.20 12.67 -3.17
N THR A 26 -7.15 12.52 -3.96
CA THR A 26 -7.21 11.86 -5.28
C THR A 26 -7.47 10.36 -5.17
N ASP A 27 -7.09 9.74 -4.04
CA ASP A 27 -7.00 8.29 -3.90
C ASP A 27 -8.08 7.72 -2.98
N VAL A 28 -8.72 8.54 -2.14
CA VAL A 28 -9.80 8.11 -1.23
C VAL A 28 -10.96 7.42 -1.97
N GLY A 29 -11.21 7.76 -3.24
CA GLY A 29 -12.26 7.12 -4.05
C GLY A 29 -11.96 5.66 -4.44
N HIS A 30 -10.70 5.23 -4.28
CA HIS A 30 -10.22 3.91 -4.68
C HIS A 30 -10.17 2.92 -3.51
N ILE A 31 -10.40 3.35 -2.27
CA ILE A 31 -10.24 2.53 -1.07
C ILE A 31 -11.44 2.77 -0.16
N SER A 32 -12.21 1.73 0.11
CA SER A 32 -13.33 1.79 1.05
C SER A 32 -13.30 0.62 2.03
N THR A 33 -14.02 0.75 3.13
CA THR A 33 -14.20 -0.33 4.10
C THR A 33 -15.67 -0.41 4.50
N ARG A 34 -16.18 -1.63 4.67
CA ARG A 34 -17.52 -1.85 5.23
C ARG A 34 -17.54 -1.81 6.75
N HIS A 35 -16.37 -1.96 7.37
CA HIS A 35 -16.22 -2.02 8.82
C HIS A 35 -15.15 -1.01 9.28
N PRO A 36 -15.48 0.30 9.32
CA PRO A 36 -14.52 1.34 9.70
C PRO A 36 -13.89 1.13 11.08
N ARG A 37 -14.57 0.40 11.97
CA ARG A 37 -14.07 0.06 13.31
C ARG A 37 -12.89 -0.93 13.28
N ASP A 38 -12.77 -1.70 12.21
CA ASP A 38 -11.66 -2.64 12.01
C ASP A 38 -10.41 -1.91 11.52
N ILE A 39 -10.54 -0.71 10.94
CA ILE A 39 -9.40 0.09 10.50
C ILE A 39 -8.79 0.82 11.69
N THR A 40 -7.59 0.39 12.07
CA THR A 40 -6.83 0.98 13.19
C THR A 40 -6.24 2.34 12.81
N GLY A 41 -5.75 2.48 11.58
CA GLY A 41 -5.11 3.69 11.08
C GLY A 41 -4.43 3.51 9.74
N SER A 42 -3.85 4.60 9.24
CA SER A 42 -3.16 4.67 7.95
C SER A 42 -1.98 5.63 8.02
N ALA A 43 -1.06 5.49 7.07
CA ALA A 43 0.04 6.43 6.83
C ALA A 43 0.35 6.56 5.33
N ASP A 44 0.75 7.76 4.91
CA ASP A 44 1.26 8.07 3.56
C ASP A 44 2.77 7.86 3.56
N VAL A 45 3.20 6.73 3.02
CA VAL A 45 4.59 6.27 3.00
C VAL A 45 5.41 7.12 2.03
N ASP A 46 4.85 7.44 0.87
CA ASP A 46 5.52 8.24 -0.15
C ASP A 46 5.79 9.66 0.36
N ALA A 47 4.79 10.33 0.94
CA ALA A 47 4.96 11.68 1.50
C ALA A 47 5.90 11.68 2.70
N SER A 48 5.79 10.70 3.60
CA SER A 48 6.64 10.61 4.80
C SER A 48 8.11 10.43 4.47
N LEU A 49 8.43 9.76 3.36
CA LEU A 49 9.80 9.49 2.94
C LEU A 49 10.26 10.40 1.78
N ALA A 50 9.44 11.36 1.36
CA ALA A 50 9.69 12.25 0.23
C ALA A 50 11.03 12.98 0.35
N THR A 51 11.24 13.59 1.52
CA THR A 51 12.44 14.38 1.82
C THR A 51 13.68 13.50 2.04
N ALA A 52 13.52 12.37 2.73
CA ALA A 52 14.64 11.50 3.10
C ALA A 52 15.14 10.65 1.94
N LEU A 53 14.24 10.22 1.05
CA LEU A 53 14.53 9.28 -0.05
C LEU A 53 13.99 9.80 -1.39
N PRO A 54 14.36 11.02 -1.85
CA PRO A 54 13.68 11.73 -2.95
C PRO A 54 13.60 10.96 -4.27
N ASN A 55 14.60 10.12 -4.56
CA ASN A 55 14.72 9.37 -5.82
C ASN A 55 14.29 7.90 -5.71
N ALA A 56 13.76 7.47 -4.56
CA ALA A 56 13.33 6.09 -4.36
C ALA A 56 11.96 5.83 -5.02
N ALA A 57 11.76 4.59 -5.49
CA ALA A 57 10.48 4.11 -5.97
C ALA A 57 9.55 3.79 -4.79
N ARG A 58 9.17 4.82 -4.03
CA ARG A 58 8.39 4.68 -2.80
C ARG A 58 6.99 4.12 -3.09
N TRP A 59 6.50 3.33 -2.15
CA TRP A 59 5.12 2.85 -2.10
C TRP A 59 4.22 3.94 -1.53
N ASP A 60 2.95 3.99 -1.91
CA ASP A 60 2.08 5.11 -1.52
C ASP A 60 1.61 5.02 -0.06
N TYR A 61 0.98 3.92 0.36
CA TYR A 61 0.29 3.85 1.66
C TYR A 61 0.50 2.55 2.42
N VAL A 62 0.32 2.62 3.74
CA VAL A 62 0.06 1.46 4.61
C VAL A 62 -1.18 1.69 5.47
N VAL A 63 -2.05 0.68 5.56
CA VAL A 63 -3.27 0.71 6.38
C VAL A 63 -3.29 -0.50 7.31
N GLY A 64 -3.48 -0.26 8.61
CA GLY A 64 -3.63 -1.31 9.60
C GLY A 64 -5.11 -1.66 9.80
N ARG A 65 -5.47 -2.93 9.62
CA ARG A 65 -6.83 -3.45 9.79
C ARG A 65 -6.84 -4.68 10.70
N ILE A 66 -7.78 -4.75 11.64
CA ILE A 66 -8.04 -5.96 12.40
C ILE A 66 -8.86 -6.93 11.55
N GLN A 67 -8.37 -8.16 11.38
CA GLN A 67 -9.08 -9.26 10.74
C GLN A 67 -9.19 -10.40 11.74
N GLY A 68 -10.42 -10.70 12.18
CA GLY A 68 -10.66 -11.55 13.34
C GLY A 68 -10.10 -10.89 14.59
N ASN A 69 -8.93 -11.37 15.05
CA ASN A 69 -8.22 -10.83 16.21
C ASN A 69 -6.75 -10.45 15.91
N VAL A 70 -6.37 -10.45 14.62
CA VAL A 70 -4.99 -10.18 14.19
C VAL A 70 -4.97 -8.87 13.41
N LEU A 71 -3.94 -8.06 13.68
CA LEU A 71 -3.68 -6.86 12.91
C LEU A 71 -2.96 -7.21 11.61
N HIS A 72 -3.59 -6.90 10.49
CA HIS A 72 -3.04 -7.03 9.14
C HIS A 72 -2.68 -5.65 8.59
N THR A 73 -1.57 -5.59 7.86
CA THR A 73 -1.18 -4.38 7.13
C THR A 73 -1.50 -4.51 5.65
N HIS A 74 -2.15 -3.50 5.09
CA HIS A 74 -2.44 -3.39 3.67
C HIS A 74 -1.53 -2.33 3.09
N TRP A 75 -0.54 -2.75 2.31
CA TRP A 75 0.35 -1.88 1.56
C TRP A 75 -0.29 -1.59 0.22
N ILE A 76 -0.69 -0.34 0.01
CA ILE A 76 -1.55 0.04 -1.12
C ILE A 76 -0.80 1.02 -2.03
N GLU A 77 -0.78 0.69 -3.31
CA GLU A 77 -0.23 1.51 -4.39
C GLU A 77 -1.37 1.91 -5.33
N VAL A 78 -1.54 3.20 -5.59
CA VAL A 78 -2.56 3.73 -6.50
C VAL A 78 -1.86 4.29 -7.73
N HIS A 79 -1.71 3.45 -8.76
CA HIS A 79 -0.87 3.76 -9.93
C HIS A 79 -1.61 3.48 -11.24
N PRO A 80 -1.38 4.26 -12.32
CA PRO A 80 -2.01 4.01 -13.60
C PRO A 80 -1.81 2.58 -14.10
N ALA A 81 -2.82 1.99 -14.75
CA ALA A 81 -2.78 0.60 -15.24
C ALA A 81 -3.09 0.48 -16.74
N ASN A 82 -2.80 1.50 -17.53
CA ASN A 82 -3.16 1.61 -18.94
C ASN A 82 -2.06 1.17 -19.92
N ALA A 83 -0.83 0.89 -19.47
CA ALA A 83 0.29 0.53 -20.34
C ALA A 83 1.28 -0.43 -19.67
N GLY A 84 2.01 -1.19 -20.48
CA GLY A 84 3.03 -2.15 -20.01
C GLY A 84 4.12 -1.53 -19.14
N LYS A 85 4.52 -0.28 -19.42
CA LYS A 85 5.50 0.47 -18.60
C LYS A 85 5.08 0.59 -17.14
N ASN A 86 3.78 0.66 -16.87
CA ASN A 86 3.26 0.82 -15.52
C ASN A 86 3.48 -0.44 -14.67
N VAL A 87 3.45 -1.63 -15.29
CA VAL A 87 3.80 -2.88 -14.59
C VAL A 87 5.23 -2.83 -14.12
N HIS A 88 6.15 -2.37 -14.98
CA HIS A 88 7.57 -2.26 -14.62
C HIS A 88 7.82 -1.23 -13.51
N GLU A 89 7.07 -0.12 -13.50
CA GLU A 89 7.12 0.88 -12.42
C GLU A 89 6.65 0.28 -11.09
N VAL A 90 5.52 -0.43 -11.07
CA VAL A 90 5.01 -1.11 -9.87
C VAL A 90 5.96 -2.22 -9.41
N GLU A 91 6.59 -2.95 -10.32
CA GLU A 91 7.63 -3.93 -9.98
C GLU A 91 8.84 -3.29 -9.27
N LYS A 92 9.30 -2.12 -9.75
CA LYS A 92 10.37 -1.36 -9.07
C LYS A 92 9.94 -0.91 -7.68
N LYS A 93 8.71 -0.39 -7.54
CA LYS A 93 8.15 0.02 -6.25
C LYS A 93 8.03 -1.17 -5.29
N LEU A 94 7.61 -2.34 -5.78
CA LEU A 94 7.50 -3.57 -4.99
C LEU A 94 8.87 -4.06 -4.50
N ALA A 95 9.88 -4.05 -5.39
CA ALA A 95 11.25 -4.40 -5.02
C ALA A 95 11.80 -3.44 -3.95
N TRP A 96 11.55 -2.13 -4.11
CA TRP A 96 11.90 -1.14 -3.11
C TRP A 96 11.19 -1.40 -1.78
N LEU A 97 9.87 -1.62 -1.78
CA LEU A 97 9.09 -1.86 -0.57
C LEU A 97 9.61 -3.09 0.17
N THR A 98 9.88 -4.18 -0.55
CA THR A 98 10.35 -5.43 0.04
C THR A 98 11.70 -5.25 0.73
N ALA A 99 12.66 -4.60 0.06
CA ALA A 99 13.97 -4.32 0.63
C ALA A 99 13.91 -3.30 1.77
N TRP A 100 13.14 -2.22 1.60
CA TRP A 100 13.00 -1.18 2.61
C TRP A 100 12.32 -1.72 3.88
N LEU A 101 11.35 -2.63 3.75
CA LEU A 101 10.60 -3.15 4.89
C LEU A 101 11.39 -4.15 5.74
N GLN A 102 12.36 -4.87 5.15
CA GLN A 102 13.02 -6.06 5.72
C GLN A 102 13.42 -5.92 7.20
N ASP A 103 14.01 -4.79 7.59
CA ASP A 103 14.55 -4.57 8.95
C ASP A 103 13.66 -3.65 9.82
N LYS A 104 12.39 -3.49 9.46
CA LYS A 104 11.46 -2.58 10.14
C LYS A 104 10.44 -3.36 10.96
N PRO A 105 9.96 -2.82 12.10
CA PRO A 105 8.93 -3.46 12.90
C PRO A 105 7.65 -3.72 12.08
N LEU A 106 7.37 -2.89 11.08
CA LEU A 106 6.25 -3.06 10.15
C LEU A 106 6.34 -4.36 9.30
N ALA A 107 7.50 -5.00 9.16
CA ALA A 107 7.64 -6.28 8.46
C ALA A 107 7.00 -7.45 9.21
N ALA A 108 6.83 -7.33 10.53
CA ALA A 108 6.37 -8.43 11.39
C ALA A 108 4.86 -8.70 11.27
N TYR A 109 4.11 -7.76 10.70
CA TYR A 109 2.67 -7.94 10.49
C TYR A 109 2.39 -8.83 9.28
N PRO A 110 1.37 -9.71 9.37
CA PRO A 110 0.74 -10.25 8.18
C PRO A 110 0.36 -9.12 7.24
N ARG A 111 0.66 -9.29 5.95
CA ARG A 111 0.53 -8.20 4.99
C ARG A 111 -0.05 -8.61 3.65
N ASP A 112 -0.86 -7.72 3.11
CA ASP A 112 -1.30 -7.72 1.73
C ASP A 112 -0.61 -6.57 1.01
N VAL A 113 0.04 -6.85 -0.13
CA VAL A 113 0.61 -5.81 -1.00
C VAL A 113 -0.26 -5.71 -2.24
N VAL A 114 -0.83 -4.55 -2.47
CA VAL A 114 -1.92 -4.35 -3.41
C VAL A 114 -1.64 -3.17 -4.34
N TRP A 115 -1.88 -3.39 -5.62
CA TRP A 115 -1.91 -2.33 -6.63
C TRP A 115 -3.34 -2.08 -7.11
N ILE A 116 -3.77 -0.83 -7.01
CA ILE A 116 -5.05 -0.29 -7.48
C ILE A 116 -4.78 0.60 -8.71
N ALA A 117 -5.57 0.42 -9.76
CA ALA A 117 -5.57 1.30 -10.91
C ALA A 117 -6.19 2.65 -10.55
N SER A 118 -5.44 3.74 -10.70
CA SER A 118 -5.94 5.11 -10.51
C SER A 118 -6.93 5.58 -11.59
N GLY A 119 -7.17 4.76 -12.62
CA GLY A 119 -8.06 5.09 -13.72
C GLY A 119 -8.40 3.87 -14.57
N LYS A 120 -8.70 4.08 -15.85
CA LYS A 120 -8.99 2.97 -16.78
C LYS A 120 -7.81 2.00 -16.82
N SER A 121 -8.11 0.71 -16.64
CA SER A 121 -7.12 -0.37 -16.70
C SER A 121 -7.14 -1.04 -18.06
N ALA A 122 -5.97 -1.23 -18.66
CA ALA A 122 -5.76 -2.11 -19.81
C ALA A 122 -5.56 -3.58 -19.38
N PHE A 123 -5.34 -3.82 -18.09
CA PHE A 123 -5.09 -5.14 -17.53
C PHE A 123 -6.32 -5.70 -16.82
N ASN A 124 -6.41 -7.02 -16.80
CA ASN A 124 -7.33 -7.78 -15.96
C ASN A 124 -6.56 -8.89 -15.22
N ALA A 125 -7.24 -9.59 -14.31
CA ALA A 125 -6.61 -10.64 -13.50
C ALA A 125 -6.00 -11.80 -14.31
N ARG A 126 -6.34 -11.95 -15.59
CA ARG A 126 -5.80 -13.00 -16.47
C ARG A 126 -4.55 -12.55 -17.22
N SER A 127 -4.24 -11.25 -17.27
CA SER A 127 -3.06 -10.71 -17.95
C SER A 127 -1.78 -11.39 -17.44
N PRO A 128 -0.89 -11.89 -18.32
CA PRO A 128 0.33 -12.58 -17.90
C PRO A 128 1.23 -11.74 -16.97
N SER A 129 1.34 -10.45 -17.26
CA SER A 129 2.08 -9.49 -16.42
C SER A 129 1.51 -9.38 -15.00
N ILE A 130 0.18 -9.35 -14.87
CA ILE A 130 -0.49 -9.32 -13.56
C ILE A 130 -0.27 -10.62 -12.79
N LYS A 131 -0.30 -11.78 -13.47
CA LYS A 131 0.02 -13.07 -12.85
C LYS A 131 1.47 -13.13 -12.36
N ALA A 132 2.41 -12.63 -13.17
CA ALA A 132 3.82 -12.56 -12.80
C ALA A 132 4.04 -11.64 -11.59
N LEU A 133 3.34 -10.50 -11.54
CA LEU A 133 3.39 -9.58 -10.41
C LEU A 133 2.79 -10.19 -9.13
N ALA A 134 1.69 -10.93 -9.26
CA ALA A 134 1.08 -11.66 -8.14
C ALA A 134 2.01 -12.76 -7.60
N ALA A 135 2.75 -13.46 -8.46
CA ALA A 135 3.77 -14.43 -8.04
C ALA A 135 4.93 -13.78 -7.26
N LYS A 136 5.18 -12.48 -7.47
CA LYS A 136 6.12 -11.66 -6.68
C LYS A 136 5.51 -11.10 -5.39
N GLY A 137 4.24 -11.40 -5.11
CA GLY A 137 3.55 -10.98 -3.89
C GLY A 137 2.75 -9.68 -3.99
N CYS A 138 2.57 -9.10 -5.19
CA CYS A 138 1.74 -7.90 -5.38
C CYS A 138 0.46 -8.22 -6.16
N ARG A 139 -0.69 -8.04 -5.51
CA ARG A 139 -2.00 -8.34 -6.07
C ARG A 139 -2.61 -7.11 -6.73
N PHE A 140 -2.94 -7.21 -8.00
CA PHE A 140 -3.74 -6.21 -8.71
C PHE A 140 -5.23 -6.39 -8.39
N VAL A 141 -5.94 -5.31 -8.06
CA VAL A 141 -7.36 -5.37 -7.65
C VAL A 141 -8.30 -4.57 -8.55
N GLY A 142 -7.83 -4.13 -9.71
CA GLY A 142 -8.61 -3.24 -10.57
C GLY A 142 -8.66 -1.83 -9.99
N GLY A 143 -9.79 -1.14 -10.13
CA GLY A 143 -9.92 0.28 -9.76
C GLY A 143 -10.39 0.55 -8.33
N HIS A 144 -10.67 -0.46 -7.50
CA HIS A 144 -11.17 -0.25 -6.14
C HIS A 144 -10.78 -1.41 -5.23
N LEU A 145 -10.25 -1.09 -4.04
CA LEU A 145 -10.01 -2.03 -2.95
C LEU A 145 -11.07 -1.88 -1.85
N HIS A 146 -11.66 -3.01 -1.46
CA HIS A 146 -12.46 -3.09 -0.24
C HIS A 146 -11.64 -3.69 0.91
N LEU A 147 -11.40 -2.87 1.93
CA LEU A 147 -10.89 -3.23 3.24
C LEU A 147 -12.05 -3.45 4.24
#